data_AF-A0A4V0XHX2-F1
#
_entry.id   AF-A0A4V0XHX2-F1
#
_cell.length_a   1.000
_cell.length_b   1.000
_cell.length_c   1.000
_cell.angle_alpha   90.00
_cell.angle_beta   90.00
_cell.angle_gamma   90.00
#
_symmetry.space_group_name_H-M   'P 1'
#
loop_
_entity.id
_entity.type
_entity.pdbx_description
1 polymer ?
#
loop_
_entity_poly.entity_id
_entity_poly.type
_entity_poly.pdbx_seq_one_letter_code
_entity_poly.pdbx_strand_id
1 'polypeptide(L)'
;MVLRILRLFRGLFGSVETRLIREFSGRRAELERAYFELCSATGKPRGLRWDRCDWLQEAVLLRERETGGWWLLRGVNLSFQAIEGGDMEDVAAVGLLRDACAVYVYTATGWRPSGRTLFNMDTVRAAGQLAETHEQKRVFRVEG
;
A
#
# COMPACT_ATOMS: atom_id res chain seq x y z
N MET A 1 16.89 7.77 47.82
CA MET A 1 15.75 7.75 46.90
C MET A 1 16.29 8.05 45.50
N VAL A 2 16.46 7.01 44.67
CA VAL A 2 17.33 7.01 43.50
C VAL A 2 16.70 7.79 42.33
N LEU A 3 17.51 8.68 41.75
CA LEU A 3 17.18 9.59 40.67
C LEU A 3 17.04 8.86 39.33
N ARG A 4 16.02 9.26 38.56
CA ARG A 4 15.72 8.91 37.16
C ARG A 4 16.97 8.93 36.26
N ILE A 5 17.51 7.79 35.91
CA ILE A 5 18.49 7.65 34.83
C ILE A 5 18.12 6.39 34.04
N LEU A 6 17.77 6.58 32.76
CA LEU A 6 17.88 5.65 31.61
C LEU A 6 16.85 6.02 30.53
N ARG A 7 17.05 7.16 29.86
CA ARG A 7 16.41 7.47 28.56
C ARG A 7 17.44 8.03 27.56
N LEU A 8 18.67 7.50 27.56
CA LEU A 8 19.78 8.06 26.79
C LEU A 8 20.55 7.05 25.92
N PHE A 9 19.90 5.97 25.48
CA PHE A 9 20.46 5.08 24.45
C PHE A 9 19.45 4.81 23.32
N ARG A 10 18.95 5.89 22.69
CA ARG A 10 18.02 5.79 21.56
C ARG A 10 18.62 6.27 20.23
N GLY A 11 19.95 6.36 20.14
CA GLY A 11 20.64 7.11 19.10
C GLY A 11 21.56 6.34 18.14
N LEU A 12 21.74 5.03 18.28
CA LEU A 12 22.69 4.27 17.43
C LEU A 12 22.08 3.22 16.50
N PHE A 13 20.76 2.98 16.60
CA PHE A 13 20.05 2.11 15.68
C PHE A 13 18.97 2.92 14.98
N GLY A 14 19.00 2.95 13.63
CA GLY A 14 17.91 3.54 12.85
C GLY A 14 16.57 2.92 13.26
N SER A 15 15.49 3.72 13.24
CA SER A 15 14.17 3.17 13.60
C SER A 15 13.80 2.02 12.67
N VAL A 16 13.04 1.05 13.19
CA VAL A 16 12.49 -0.05 12.38
C VAL A 16 11.76 0.50 11.15
N GLU A 17 11.03 1.62 11.31
CA GLU A 17 10.36 2.34 10.23
C GLU A 17 11.33 2.76 9.11
N THR A 18 12.47 3.37 9.44
CA THR A 18 13.47 3.79 8.44
C THR A 18 14.03 2.59 7.66
N ARG A 19 14.29 1.47 8.33
CA ARG A 19 14.74 0.24 7.67
C ARG A 19 13.69 -0.30 6.70
N LEU A 20 12.44 -0.37 7.15
CA LEU A 20 11.33 -0.87 6.35
C LEU A 20 11.05 0.01 5.13
N ILE A 21 11.08 1.33 5.29
CA ILE A 21 10.92 2.31 4.21
C ILE A 21 12.05 2.17 3.20
N ARG A 22 13.30 2.04 3.67
CA ARG A 22 14.47 1.84 2.80
C ARG A 22 14.36 0.54 2.01
N GLU A 23 13.97 -0.55 2.67
CA GLU A 23 13.80 -1.86 2.01
C GLU A 23 12.73 -1.81 0.92
N PHE A 24 11.57 -1.21 1.21
CA PHE A 24 10.51 -1.05 0.21
C PHE A 24 11.00 -0.19 -0.96
N SER A 25 11.60 0.96 -0.68
CA SER A 25 12.05 1.90 -1.71
C SER A 25 13.13 1.29 -2.61
N GLY A 26 14.05 0.51 -2.04
CA GLY A 26 15.10 -0.20 -2.80
C GLY A 26 14.57 -1.33 -3.69
N ARG A 27 13.38 -1.87 -3.40
CA ARG A 27 12.73 -2.93 -4.18
C ARG A 27 11.45 -2.48 -4.89
N ARG A 28 11.22 -1.16 -5.00
CA ARG A 28 9.93 -0.62 -5.46
C ARG A 28 9.49 -1.21 -6.79
N ALA A 29 10.38 -1.25 -7.79
CA ALA A 29 10.03 -1.68 -9.14
C ALA A 29 9.62 -3.15 -9.20
N GLU A 30 10.30 -4.00 -8.41
CA GLU A 30 9.95 -5.42 -8.27
C GLU A 30 8.58 -5.58 -7.59
N LEU A 31 8.36 -4.86 -6.48
CA LEU A 31 7.13 -4.95 -5.69
C LEU A 31 5.92 -4.40 -6.43
N GLU A 32 6.08 -3.28 -7.14
CA GLU A 32 5.07 -2.64 -7.97
C GLU A 32 4.64 -3.56 -9.12
N ARG A 33 5.61 -4.15 -9.83
CA ARG A 33 5.33 -5.15 -10.88
C ARG A 33 4.61 -6.38 -10.31
N ALA A 34 5.12 -6.95 -9.22
CA ALA A 34 4.51 -8.12 -8.59
C ALA A 34 3.09 -7.83 -8.08
N TYR A 35 2.83 -6.62 -7.60
CA TYR A 35 1.49 -6.20 -7.18
C TYR A 35 0.53 -6.14 -8.36
N PHE A 36 0.93 -5.50 -9.45
CA PHE A 36 0.10 -5.38 -10.65
C PHE A 36 -0.23 -6.76 -11.23
N GLU A 37 0.78 -7.64 -11.36
CA GLU A 37 0.60 -9.02 -11.83
C GLU A 37 -0.36 -9.81 -10.94
N LEU A 38 -0.17 -9.73 -9.61
CA LEU A 38 -1.05 -10.42 -8.65
C LEU A 38 -2.50 -9.93 -8.78
N CYS A 39 -2.73 -8.62 -8.77
CA CYS A 39 -4.08 -8.06 -8.74
C CYS A 39 -4.82 -8.22 -10.08
N SER A 40 -4.13 -8.00 -11.19
CA SER A 40 -4.71 -8.16 -12.54
C SER A 40 -5.14 -9.60 -12.83
N ALA A 41 -4.43 -10.60 -12.28
CA ALA A 41 -4.79 -12.01 -12.40
C ALA A 41 -6.07 -12.39 -11.63
N THR A 42 -6.48 -11.62 -10.61
CA THR A 42 -7.65 -11.98 -9.78
C THR A 42 -9.01 -11.67 -10.43
N GLY A 43 -9.05 -10.94 -11.53
CA GLY A 43 -10.30 -10.52 -12.19
C GLY A 43 -11.18 -9.60 -11.32
N LYS A 44 -10.58 -8.90 -10.35
CA LYS A 44 -11.27 -7.91 -9.50
C LYS A 44 -10.90 -6.49 -9.96
N PRO A 45 -11.87 -5.58 -10.14
CA PRO A 45 -13.32 -5.79 -10.02
C PRO A 45 -13.89 -6.72 -11.10
N ARG A 46 -14.97 -7.45 -10.77
CA ARG A 46 -15.58 -8.43 -11.68
C ARG A 46 -15.98 -7.77 -13.00
N GLY A 47 -15.77 -8.46 -14.12
CA GLY A 47 -16.13 -7.97 -15.45
C GLY A 47 -15.15 -6.94 -16.03
N LEU A 48 -14.09 -6.62 -15.30
CA LEU A 48 -13.09 -5.63 -15.68
C LEU A 48 -11.68 -6.22 -15.71
N ARG A 49 -10.89 -5.78 -16.68
CA ARG A 49 -9.45 -6.04 -16.79
C ARG A 49 -8.69 -4.80 -16.36
N TRP A 50 -7.62 -4.98 -15.57
CA TRP A 50 -6.69 -3.89 -15.26
C TRP A 50 -5.97 -3.48 -16.55
N ASP A 51 -5.98 -2.19 -16.85
CA ASP A 51 -5.33 -1.65 -18.04
C ASP A 51 -4.05 -0.89 -17.67
N ARG A 52 -4.20 0.15 -16.83
CA ARG A 52 -3.08 0.97 -16.36
C ARG A 52 -3.06 1.10 -14.84
N CYS A 53 -1.86 1.14 -14.27
CA CYS A 53 -1.60 1.45 -12.88
C CYS A 53 -0.47 2.48 -12.78
N ASP A 54 -0.83 3.73 -12.46
CA ASP A 54 0.12 4.81 -12.27
C ASP A 54 0.44 4.94 -10.77
N TRP A 55 1.70 4.69 -10.40
CA TRP A 55 2.15 4.73 -9.01
C TRP A 55 2.36 6.17 -8.54
N LEU A 56 1.61 6.59 -7.52
CA LEU A 56 1.77 7.90 -6.91
C LEU A 56 2.97 7.91 -5.97
N GLN A 57 3.52 9.09 -5.66
CA GLN A 57 4.69 9.16 -4.79
C GLN A 57 4.35 8.90 -3.32
N GLU A 58 3.12 9.17 -2.89
CA GLU A 58 2.73 9.06 -1.48
C GLU A 58 2.60 7.59 -1.03
N ALA A 59 3.19 7.29 0.14
CA ALA A 59 3.06 6.03 0.84
C ALA A 59 2.88 6.24 2.34
N VAL A 60 2.17 5.32 2.99
CA VAL A 60 1.90 5.34 4.43
C VAL A 60 2.31 4.01 5.05
N LEU A 61 3.20 4.07 6.02
CA LEU A 61 3.60 2.93 6.85
C LEU A 61 2.65 2.83 8.05
N LEU A 62 2.05 1.66 8.21
CA LEU A 62 1.09 1.33 9.26
C LEU A 62 1.61 0.17 10.12
N ARG A 63 1.24 0.18 11.39
CA ARG A 63 1.47 -0.93 12.32
C ARG A 63 0.12 -1.48 12.77
N GLU A 64 -0.15 -2.74 12.43
CA GLU A 64 -1.35 -3.44 12.89
C GLU A 64 -1.31 -3.60 14.42
N ARG A 65 -2.42 -3.30 15.09
CA ARG A 65 -2.48 -3.24 16.55
C ARG A 65 -2.49 -4.62 17.20
N GLU A 66 -3.21 -5.56 16.60
CA GLU A 66 -3.41 -6.91 17.16
C GLU A 66 -2.13 -7.74 17.10
N THR A 67 -1.54 -7.85 15.91
CA THR A 67 -0.40 -8.74 15.66
C THR A 67 0.95 -8.02 15.75
N GLY A 68 0.95 -6.69 15.62
CA GLY A 68 2.17 -5.96 15.29
C GLY A 68 2.66 -6.25 13.86
N GLY A 69 1.79 -6.59 12.91
CA GLY A 69 2.15 -6.66 11.50
C GLY A 69 2.55 -5.27 10.97
N TRP A 70 3.48 -5.22 10.02
CA TRP A 70 3.76 -3.97 9.29
C TRP A 70 3.03 -4.00 7.96
N TRP A 71 2.30 -2.92 7.70
CA TRP A 71 1.57 -2.70 6.46
C TRP A 71 2.10 -1.43 5.79
N LEU A 72 1.97 -1.38 4.47
CA LEU A 72 2.29 -0.20 3.69
C LEU A 72 1.17 0.03 2.67
N LEU A 73 0.63 1.26 2.68
CA LEU A 73 -0.27 1.76 1.66
C LEU A 73 0.54 2.54 0.63
N ARG A 74 0.37 2.25 -0.65
CA ARG A 74 0.95 3.03 -1.75
C ARG A 74 -0.17 3.58 -2.63
N GLY A 75 -0.20 4.90 -2.82
CA GLY A 75 -1.19 5.52 -3.70
C GLY A 75 -1.00 5.10 -5.15
N VAL A 76 -2.10 4.84 -5.84
CA VAL A 76 -2.12 4.49 -7.27
C VAL A 76 -3.34 5.10 -7.97
N ASN A 77 -3.19 5.42 -9.25
CA ASN A 77 -4.33 5.65 -10.13
C ASN A 77 -4.51 4.44 -11.04
N LEU A 78 -5.71 3.88 -11.04
CA LEU A 78 -6.05 2.67 -11.80
C LEU A 78 -7.04 2.98 -12.90
N SER A 79 -6.85 2.38 -14.07
CA SER A 79 -7.89 2.32 -15.11
C SER A 79 -8.20 0.88 -15.46
N PHE A 80 -9.42 0.70 -15.96
CA PHE A 80 -9.95 -0.60 -16.31
C PHE A 80 -10.49 -0.60 -17.73
N GLN A 81 -10.53 -1.78 -18.31
CA GLN A 81 -11.29 -2.05 -19.52
C GLN A 81 -12.38 -3.06 -19.21
N ALA A 82 -13.52 -2.91 -19.85
CA ALA A 82 -14.55 -3.93 -19.81
C ALA A 82 -14.05 -5.19 -20.52
N ILE A 83 -14.46 -6.35 -20.02
CA ILE A 83 -14.28 -7.60 -20.75
C ILE A 83 -15.37 -7.64 -21.84
N GLU A 84 -14.96 -7.89 -23.09
CA GLU A 84 -15.86 -7.99 -24.25
C GLU A 84 -16.98 -9.02 -24.00
N GLY A 85 -18.21 -8.65 -24.34
CA GLY A 85 -19.41 -9.46 -24.10
C GLY A 85 -19.81 -9.59 -22.64
N GLY A 86 -19.20 -8.81 -21.73
CA GLY A 86 -19.53 -8.78 -20.31
C GLY A 86 -20.46 -7.63 -19.93
N ASP A 87 -21.07 -7.73 -18.75
CA ASP A 87 -22.07 -6.76 -18.23
C ASP A 87 -21.58 -5.30 -18.10
N MET A 88 -20.29 -5.05 -18.29
CA MET A 88 -19.63 -3.75 -18.09
C MET A 88 -19.28 -3.03 -19.40
N GLU A 89 -19.55 -3.63 -20.58
CA GLU A 89 -19.11 -3.11 -21.89
C GLU A 89 -19.67 -1.72 -22.20
N ASP A 90 -20.94 -1.47 -21.89
CA ASP A 90 -21.62 -0.19 -22.16
C ASP A 90 -21.45 0.86 -21.05
N VAL A 91 -20.68 0.57 -20.01
CA VAL A 91 -20.54 1.47 -18.85
C VAL A 91 -19.43 2.48 -19.10
N ALA A 92 -19.80 3.71 -19.48
CA ALA A 92 -18.86 4.81 -19.78
C ALA A 92 -17.85 5.11 -18.66
N ALA A 93 -18.18 4.80 -17.40
CA ALA A 93 -17.31 5.03 -16.25
C ALA A 93 -16.16 4.00 -16.11
N VAL A 94 -16.10 2.96 -16.95
CA VAL A 94 -15.10 1.89 -16.84
C VAL A 94 -13.69 2.36 -17.18
N GLY A 95 -13.54 3.22 -18.19
CA GLY A 95 -12.25 3.79 -18.58
C GLY A 95 -11.74 4.93 -17.69
N LEU A 96 -12.52 5.37 -16.70
CA LEU A 96 -12.12 6.46 -15.82
C LEU A 96 -11.02 6.01 -14.85
N LEU A 97 -10.05 6.91 -14.64
CA LEU A 97 -9.03 6.73 -13.60
C LEU A 97 -9.69 6.75 -12.22
N ARG A 98 -9.28 5.84 -11.35
CA ARG A 98 -9.71 5.75 -9.96
C ARG A 98 -8.52 5.85 -9.03
N ASP A 99 -8.62 6.76 -8.07
CA ASP A 99 -7.70 6.79 -6.95
C ASP A 99 -7.86 5.51 -6.12
N ALA A 100 -6.75 4.88 -5.78
CA ALA A 100 -6.74 3.71 -4.95
C ALA A 100 -5.45 3.61 -4.13
N CYS A 101 -5.44 2.68 -3.18
CA CYS A 101 -4.26 2.31 -2.43
C CYS A 101 -3.93 0.84 -2.64
N ALA A 102 -2.72 0.58 -3.10
CA ALA A 102 -2.12 -0.75 -3.10
C ALA A 102 -1.64 -1.11 -1.69
N VAL A 103 -2.01 -2.29 -1.19
CA VAL A 103 -1.63 -2.73 0.16
C VAL A 103 -0.51 -3.76 0.11
N TYR A 104 0.56 -3.49 0.84
CA TYR A 104 1.69 -4.39 1.06
C TYR A 104 1.79 -4.79 2.52
N VAL A 105 2.28 -6.00 2.78
CA VAL A 105 2.51 -6.53 4.13
C VAL A 105 3.96 -6.97 4.28
N TYR A 106 4.54 -6.78 5.47
CA TYR A 106 5.87 -7.24 5.79
C TYR A 106 5.83 -8.64 6.38
N THR A 107 6.63 -9.54 5.81
CA THR A 107 6.71 -10.95 6.21
C THR A 107 8.11 -11.28 6.71
N ALA A 108 8.33 -12.52 7.15
CA ALA A 108 9.67 -13.03 7.46
C ALA A 108 10.64 -12.93 6.26
N THR A 109 10.11 -12.92 5.03
CA THR A 109 10.89 -12.79 3.77
C THR A 109 10.95 -11.36 3.22
N GLY A 110 10.47 -10.37 3.97
CA GLY A 110 10.41 -8.97 3.56
C GLY A 110 9.03 -8.55 3.03
N TRP A 111 8.99 -7.41 2.34
CA TRP A 111 7.77 -6.85 1.75
C TRP A 111 7.16 -7.75 0.68
N ARG A 112 5.83 -7.89 0.70
CA ARG A 112 5.06 -8.60 -0.34
C ARG A 112 3.74 -7.88 -0.66
N PRO A 113 3.26 -7.93 -1.92
CA PRO A 113 1.89 -7.57 -2.26
C PRO A 113 0.90 -8.40 -1.44
N SER A 114 -0.13 -7.76 -0.88
CA SER A 114 -1.22 -8.49 -0.20
C SER A 114 -2.32 -8.98 -1.15
N GLY A 115 -2.37 -8.43 -2.37
CA GLY A 115 -3.49 -8.62 -3.31
C GLY A 115 -4.75 -7.79 -2.96
N ARG A 116 -4.70 -6.98 -1.90
CA ARG A 116 -5.78 -6.08 -1.50
C ARG A 116 -5.56 -4.68 -2.04
N THR A 117 -6.52 -4.18 -2.81
CA THR A 117 -6.61 -2.78 -3.25
C THR A 117 -7.75 -2.08 -2.52
N LEU A 118 -7.50 -0.89 -1.98
CA LEU A 118 -8.54 -0.01 -1.42
C LEU A 118 -8.93 1.00 -2.50
N PHE A 119 -10.12 0.86 -3.08
CA PHE A 119 -10.57 1.69 -4.21
C PHE A 119 -11.25 2.98 -3.75
N ASN A 120 -11.21 4.00 -4.62
CA ASN A 120 -11.89 5.29 -4.48
C ASN A 120 -11.43 6.10 -3.26
N MET A 121 -10.13 6.02 -2.94
CA MET A 121 -9.53 6.76 -1.83
C MET A 121 -8.01 6.90 -1.97
N ASP A 122 -7.50 8.05 -1.49
CA ASP A 122 -6.07 8.29 -1.26
C ASP A 122 -5.55 7.60 0.02
N THR A 123 -4.25 7.72 0.27
CA THR A 123 -3.60 7.00 1.38
C THR A 123 -3.97 7.58 2.75
N VAL A 124 -4.29 8.87 2.83
CA VAL A 124 -4.69 9.54 4.08
C VAL A 124 -6.07 9.06 4.52
N ARG A 125 -7.03 9.05 3.60
CA ARG A 125 -8.38 8.54 3.85
C ARG A 125 -8.35 7.03 4.15
N ALA A 126 -7.54 6.26 3.43
CA ALA A 126 -7.37 4.84 3.68
C ALA A 126 -6.77 4.56 5.08
N ALA A 127 -5.74 5.30 5.49
CA ALA A 127 -5.17 5.20 6.83
C ALA A 127 -6.21 5.57 7.91
N GLY A 128 -7.01 6.60 7.67
CA GLY A 128 -8.12 6.98 8.55
C GLY A 128 -9.17 5.88 8.73
N GLN A 129 -9.57 5.20 7.64
CA GLN A 129 -10.50 4.07 7.71
C GLN A 129 -9.94 2.87 8.47
N LEU A 130 -8.61 2.70 8.48
CA LEU A 130 -7.93 1.60 9.18
C LEU A 130 -7.56 1.94 10.62
N ALA A 131 -7.81 3.17 11.10
CA ALA A 131 -7.26 3.67 12.37
C ALA A 131 -7.63 2.85 13.62
N GLU A 132 -8.78 2.18 13.61
CA GLU A 132 -9.22 1.28 14.69
C GLU A 132 -8.34 0.03 14.81
N THR A 133 -7.85 -0.49 13.68
CA THR A 133 -7.05 -1.74 13.62
C THR A 133 -5.57 -1.47 13.39
N HIS A 134 -5.21 -0.30 12.89
CA HIS A 134 -3.86 0.09 12.50
C HIS A 134 -3.48 1.44 13.11
N GLU A 135 -2.23 1.56 13.51
CA GLU A 135 -1.63 2.83 13.90
C GLU A 135 -0.76 3.35 12.76
N GLN A 136 -1.02 4.59 12.31
CA GLN A 136 -0.18 5.27 11.35
C GLN A 136 1.17 5.62 11.96
N LYS A 137 2.26 5.16 11.34
CA LYS A 137 3.63 5.42 11.83
C LYS A 137 4.33 6.50 11.04
N ARG A 138 4.28 6.44 9.71
CA ARG A 138 4.90 7.46 8.85
C ARG A 138 4.17 7.63 7.53
N VAL A 139 4.11 8.88 7.08
CA VAL A 139 3.86 9.25 5.68
C VAL A 139 5.22 9.53 5.04
N PHE A 140 5.46 9.03 3.84
CA PHE A 140 6.71 9.25 3.13
C PHE A 140 6.48 9.23 1.62
N ARG A 141 7.47 9.72 0.86
CA ARG A 141 7.46 9.68 -0.59
C ARG A 141 8.37 8.56 -1.08
N VAL A 142 7.90 7.80 -2.05
CA VAL A 142 8.70 6.86 -2.83
C VAL A 142 8.88 7.47 -4.21
N GLU A 143 10.12 7.50 -4.68
CA GLU A 143 10.44 8.03 -6.01
C GLU A 143 9.78 7.19 -7.11
N GLY A 144 9.34 7.88 -8.16
CA GLY A 144 8.72 7.28 -9.36
C GLY A 144 9.75 6.66 -10.29
#